data_AF-A0A6P7F2V8-F1
#
_entry.id   AF-A0A6P7F2V8-F1
#
_cell.length_a   1.000
_cell.length_b   1.000
_cell.length_c   1.000
_cell.angle_alpha   90.00
_cell.angle_beta   90.00
_cell.angle_gamma   90.00
#
_symmetry.space_group_name_H-M   'P 1'
#
loop_
_entity.id
_entity.type
_entity.pdbx_description
1 polymer ?
#
loop_
_entity_poly.entity_id
_entity_poly.type
_entity_poly.pdbx_seq_one_letter_code
_entity_poly.pdbx_strand_id
1 'polypeptide(L)'
;MSKTIVTLIFVCCIVAHVQCKTFVDCVDTENPGALSFDEQISSGSHKSIREQIPANPRNWFKSAISCIMIYFENNNNTPVIYEGGVGSEYVVIDLDFSSVLQSTYRVQIYTLEPEV
;
A
#
# COMPACT_ATOMS: atom_id res chain seq x y z
N MET A 1 43.96 28.64 4.33
CA MET A 1 42.51 28.80 4.12
C MET A 1 41.93 27.41 3.84
N SER A 2 41.21 26.80 4.79
CA SER A 2 40.42 25.57 4.58
C SER A 2 39.60 25.29 5.85
N LYS A 3 38.45 25.96 6.01
CA LYS A 3 37.56 25.74 7.18
C LYS A 3 36.07 25.77 6.86
N THR A 4 35.66 25.91 5.60
CA THR A 4 34.25 26.15 5.25
C THR A 4 33.53 24.94 4.64
N ILE A 5 34.19 23.79 4.49
CA ILE A 5 33.63 22.64 3.72
C ILE A 5 33.00 21.56 4.61
N VAL A 6 33.25 21.57 5.93
CA VAL A 6 32.85 20.43 6.79
C VAL A 6 31.40 20.55 7.30
N THR A 7 30.76 21.72 7.21
CA THR A 7 29.44 21.96 7.81
C THR A 7 28.24 21.74 6.89
N LEU A 8 28.44 21.36 5.62
CA LEU A 8 27.33 21.11 4.68
C LEU A 8 26.92 19.63 4.60
N ILE A 9 27.81 18.71 5.00
CA ILE A 9 27.59 17.27 4.84
C ILE A 9 26.62 16.72 5.91
N PHE A 10 26.49 17.39 7.05
CA PHE A 10 25.62 16.93 8.13
C PHE A 10 24.14 17.31 7.97
N VAL A 11 23.80 18.19 7.01
CA VAL A 11 22.42 18.66 6.80
C VAL A 11 21.65 17.77 5.81
N CYS A 12 22.35 17.04 4.91
CA CYS A 12 21.70 16.13 3.96
C CYS A 12 21.38 14.73 4.52
N CYS A 13 21.91 14.35 5.70
CA CYS A 13 21.58 13.06 6.32
C CYS A 13 20.28 13.08 7.13
N ILE A 14 19.63 14.25 7.26
CA ILE A 14 18.31 14.40 7.88
C ILE A 14 17.21 14.44 6.80
N VAL A 15 17.44 13.79 5.65
CA VAL A 15 16.35 13.48 4.72
C VAL A 15 15.58 12.32 5.34
N ALA A 16 14.65 12.70 6.20
CA ALA A 16 13.40 12.03 6.51
C ALA A 16 13.43 10.50 6.38
N HIS A 17 13.71 9.81 7.48
CA HIS A 17 13.05 8.52 7.72
C HIS A 17 11.55 8.79 7.85
N VAL A 18 10.88 8.99 6.72
CA VAL A 18 9.43 8.85 6.63
C VAL A 18 9.17 7.41 7.04
N GLN A 19 8.63 7.23 8.25
CA GLN A 19 8.30 5.92 8.77
C GLN A 19 7.08 5.41 7.99
N CYS A 20 7.33 4.82 6.83
CA CYS A 20 6.32 4.09 6.08
C CYS A 20 5.94 2.85 6.88
N LYS A 21 4.66 2.72 7.20
CA LYS A 21 4.08 1.50 7.73
C LYS A 21 3.57 0.67 6.57
N THR A 22 3.54 -0.64 6.78
CA THR A 22 3.05 -1.59 5.79
C THR A 22 2.06 -2.53 6.46
N PHE A 23 0.91 -2.71 5.82
CA PHE A 23 -0.01 -3.82 6.07
C PHE A 23 0.28 -4.90 5.03
N VAL A 24 0.43 -6.13 5.48
CA VAL A 24 0.78 -7.28 4.63
C VAL A 24 -0.14 -8.44 5.02
N ASP A 25 -0.89 -8.95 4.04
CA ASP A 25 -1.70 -10.15 4.16
C ASP A 25 -1.40 -11.09 2.99
N CYS A 26 -0.64 -12.16 3.23
CA CYS A 26 -0.08 -13.00 2.18
C CYS A 26 -0.08 -14.47 2.62
N VAL A 27 -0.31 -15.38 1.67
CA VAL A 27 -0.13 -16.82 1.88
C VAL A 27 1.34 -17.15 2.13
N ASP A 28 2.22 -16.58 1.30
CA ASP A 28 3.67 -16.64 1.43
C ASP A 28 4.24 -15.24 1.12
N THR A 29 4.97 -14.66 2.06
CA THR A 29 5.54 -13.32 1.90
C THR A 29 6.83 -13.33 1.09
N GLU A 30 7.56 -14.46 1.05
CA GLU A 30 8.77 -14.60 0.25
C GLU A 30 8.44 -14.82 -1.23
N ASN A 31 7.29 -15.43 -1.51
CA ASN A 31 6.76 -15.68 -2.85
C ASN A 31 5.36 -15.09 -3.01
N PRO A 32 5.23 -13.75 -3.14
CA PRO A 32 3.93 -13.10 -3.15
C PRO A 32 3.07 -13.42 -4.38
N GLY A 33 3.66 -13.97 -5.45
CA GLY A 33 3.01 -14.28 -6.72
C GLY A 33 3.24 -13.19 -7.77
N ALA A 34 2.35 -13.11 -8.77
CA ALA A 34 2.42 -12.15 -9.86
C ALA A 34 1.68 -10.86 -9.49
N LEU A 35 2.33 -9.70 -9.66
CA LEU A 35 1.70 -8.40 -9.41
C LEU A 35 0.57 -8.16 -10.42
N SER A 36 -0.65 -8.07 -9.93
CA SER A 36 -1.87 -7.91 -10.73
C SER A 36 -2.52 -6.54 -10.57
N PHE A 37 -2.19 -5.81 -9.51
CA PHE A 37 -2.66 -4.45 -9.26
C PHE A 37 -1.63 -3.66 -8.46
N ASP A 38 -1.38 -2.41 -8.84
CA ASP A 38 -0.54 -1.45 -8.13
C ASP A 38 -1.10 -0.05 -8.35
N GLU A 39 -1.74 0.51 -7.32
CA GLU A 39 -2.33 1.85 -7.41
C GLU A 39 -2.04 2.67 -6.15
N GLN A 40 -1.82 3.96 -6.35
CA GLN A 40 -1.67 4.93 -5.29
C GLN A 40 -3.01 5.64 -5.05
N ILE A 41 -3.61 5.39 -3.90
CA ILE A 41 -4.90 5.93 -3.48
C ILE A 41 -4.62 7.06 -2.49
N SER A 42 -5.01 8.28 -2.87
CA SER A 42 -4.87 9.47 -2.04
C SER A 42 -6.21 10.15 -1.84
N SER A 43 -6.41 10.73 -0.67
CA SER A 43 -7.60 11.51 -0.35
C SER A 43 -7.20 12.80 0.36
N GLY A 44 -7.79 13.90 -0.08
CA GLY A 44 -7.70 15.19 0.60
C GLY A 44 -8.76 15.37 1.71
N SER A 45 -9.55 14.34 1.99
CA SER A 45 -10.65 14.39 2.95
C SER A 45 -10.40 13.49 4.16
N HIS A 46 -10.79 13.95 5.36
CA HIS A 46 -10.70 13.20 6.62
C HIS A 46 -11.82 12.17 6.75
N LYS A 47 -11.93 11.26 5.78
CA LYS A 47 -12.95 10.22 5.76
C LYS A 47 -12.34 8.89 5.38
N SER A 48 -12.89 7.83 5.95
CA SER A 48 -12.64 6.49 5.45
C SER A 48 -13.23 6.34 4.05
N ILE A 49 -12.47 5.72 3.16
CA ILE A 49 -12.90 5.34 1.83
C ILE A 49 -12.93 3.82 1.76
N ARG A 50 -13.97 3.27 1.15
CA ARG A 50 -14.12 1.85 0.87
C ARG A 50 -13.82 1.60 -0.60
N GLU A 51 -12.75 0.88 -0.88
CA GLU A 51 -12.28 0.62 -2.23
C GLU A 51 -12.44 -0.86 -2.57
N GLN A 52 -13.18 -1.16 -3.64
CA GLN A 52 -13.25 -2.50 -4.19
C GLN A 52 -12.23 -2.62 -5.31
N ILE A 53 -11.39 -3.65 -5.25
CA ILE A 53 -10.35 -3.91 -6.24
C ILE A 53 -10.49 -5.36 -6.74
N PRO A 54 -10.68 -5.57 -8.05
CA PRO A 54 -10.96 -4.57 -9.07
C PRO A 54 -12.35 -3.94 -8.91
N ALA A 55 -12.50 -2.66 -9.26
CA ALA A 55 -13.73 -1.89 -9.03
C ALA A 55 -14.98 -2.43 -9.76
N ASN A 56 -14.79 -3.18 -10.86
CA ASN A 56 -15.88 -3.77 -11.62
C ASN A 56 -15.83 -5.31 -11.51
N PRO A 57 -16.94 -5.97 -11.12
CA PRO A 57 -17.04 -7.43 -11.09
C PRO A 57 -16.67 -8.16 -12.38
N ARG A 58 -16.87 -7.52 -13.55
CA ARG A 58 -16.47 -8.12 -14.84
C ARG A 58 -14.96 -8.19 -15.06
N ASN A 59 -14.20 -7.45 -14.25
CA ASN A 59 -12.75 -7.33 -14.34
C ASN A 59 -12.06 -7.94 -13.12
N TRP A 60 -12.75 -8.78 -12.34
CA TRP A 60 -12.13 -9.53 -11.25
C TRP A 60 -10.90 -10.30 -11.74
N PHE A 61 -9.99 -10.54 -10.80
CA PHE A 61 -8.76 -11.24 -11.10
C PHE A 61 -9.07 -12.66 -11.59
N LYS A 62 -8.36 -13.10 -12.64
CA LYS A 62 -8.55 -14.45 -13.20
C LYS A 62 -8.03 -15.57 -12.27
N SER A 63 -7.14 -15.20 -11.36
CA SER A 63 -6.53 -16.08 -10.38
C SER A 63 -6.77 -15.51 -8.99
N ALA A 64 -6.81 -16.38 -7.98
CA ALA A 64 -6.95 -15.97 -6.60
C ALA A 64 -5.80 -15.06 -6.16
N ILE A 65 -6.14 -14.07 -5.34
CA ILE A 65 -5.18 -13.18 -4.69
C ILE A 65 -4.31 -14.02 -3.74
N SER A 66 -2.99 -13.91 -3.91
CA SER A 66 -2.00 -14.59 -3.08
C SER A 66 -1.42 -13.67 -2.00
N CYS A 67 -1.39 -12.36 -2.24
CA CYS A 67 -0.78 -11.40 -1.33
C CYS A 67 -1.32 -9.99 -1.57
N ILE A 68 -1.58 -9.27 -0.48
CA ILE A 68 -2.01 -7.87 -0.46
C ILE A 68 -0.99 -7.10 0.38
N MET A 69 -0.39 -6.09 -0.22
CA MET A 69 0.54 -5.19 0.45
C MET A 69 0.03 -3.77 0.35
N ILE A 70 -0.15 -3.11 1.49
CA ILE A 70 -0.61 -1.73 1.55
C ILE A 70 0.42 -0.91 2.30
N TYR A 71 1.05 0.02 1.59
CA TYR A 71 2.04 0.94 2.15
C TYR A 71 1.38 2.26 2.47
N PHE A 72 1.65 2.82 3.64
CA PHE A 72 1.06 4.08 4.06
C PHE A 72 1.97 4.86 4.99
N GLU A 73 1.93 6.17 4.86
CA GLU A 73 2.68 7.08 5.71
C GLU A 73 1.87 7.47 6.94
N ASN A 74 2.47 7.32 8.12
CA ASN A 74 2.13 8.07 9.33
C ASN A 74 0.63 8.19 9.69
N ASN A 75 -0.18 7.17 9.37
CA ASN A 75 -1.49 7.03 9.96
C ASN A 75 -1.39 6.19 11.25
N ASN A 76 -2.34 6.39 12.17
CA ASN A 76 -2.53 5.46 13.29
C ASN A 76 -3.50 4.33 12.94
N ASN A 77 -4.13 4.39 11.77
CA ASN A 77 -5.26 3.54 11.41
C ASN A 77 -4.79 2.56 10.34
N THR A 78 -4.73 1.29 10.72
CA THR A 78 -4.33 0.22 9.81
C THR A 78 -5.46 -0.01 8.81
N PRO A 79 -5.18 -0.12 7.50
CA PRO A 79 -6.14 -0.60 6.51
C PRO A 79 -6.84 -1.87 6.98
N VAL A 80 -8.12 -2.01 6.66
CA VAL A 80 -8.90 -3.21 7.01
C VAL A 80 -9.42 -3.84 5.73
N ILE A 81 -9.20 -5.14 5.59
CA ILE A 81 -9.89 -5.94 4.57
C ILE A 81 -11.31 -6.16 5.07
N TYR A 82 -12.28 -5.60 4.36
CA TYR A 82 -13.70 -5.69 4.68
C TYR A 82 -14.34 -6.94 4.09
N GLU A 83 -13.97 -7.30 2.85
CA GLU A 83 -14.52 -8.44 2.12
C GLU A 83 -13.53 -8.96 1.08
N GLY A 84 -13.67 -10.23 0.68
CA GLY A 84 -12.75 -10.89 -0.26
C GLY A 84 -11.37 -11.07 0.36
N GLY A 85 -10.32 -10.72 -0.39
CA GLY A 85 -8.94 -10.76 0.08
C GLY A 85 -8.17 -11.97 -0.42
N VAL A 86 -7.16 -12.41 0.35
CA VAL A 86 -6.35 -13.58 0.00
C VAL A 86 -7.24 -14.81 -0.22
N GLY A 87 -7.01 -15.52 -1.33
CA GLY A 87 -7.82 -16.66 -1.78
C GLY A 87 -9.06 -16.29 -2.60
N SER A 88 -9.37 -14.99 -2.76
CA SER A 88 -10.51 -14.50 -3.55
C SER A 88 -10.06 -13.84 -4.86
N GLU A 89 -10.99 -13.56 -5.78
CA GLU A 89 -10.73 -12.88 -7.06
C GLU A 89 -10.86 -11.35 -6.97
N TYR A 90 -11.22 -10.84 -5.79
CA TYR A 90 -11.36 -9.42 -5.49
C TYR A 90 -11.10 -9.16 -4.01
N VAL A 91 -10.94 -7.89 -3.65
CA VAL A 91 -10.87 -7.43 -2.27
C VAL A 91 -11.63 -6.12 -2.11
N VAL A 92 -12.27 -5.92 -0.97
CA VAL A 92 -12.81 -4.64 -0.52
C VAL A 92 -12.01 -4.18 0.68
N ILE A 93 -11.40 -3.00 0.59
CA ILE A 93 -10.50 -2.46 1.61
C ILE A 93 -11.07 -1.15 2.14
N ASP A 94 -11.14 -1.02 3.47
CA ASP A 94 -11.41 0.25 4.13
C ASP A 94 -10.09 0.95 4.46
N LEU A 95 -9.91 2.13 3.87
CA LEU A 95 -8.74 3.00 4.02
C LEU A 95 -9.13 4.26 4.79
N ASP A 96 -8.57 4.47 5.98
CA ASP A 96 -8.91 5.60 6.84
C ASP A 96 -7.92 6.75 6.71
N PHE A 97 -8.38 7.90 6.22
CA PHE A 97 -7.58 9.10 6.02
C PHE A 97 -7.70 10.07 7.21
N SER A 98 -7.63 9.54 8.44
CA SER A 98 -7.91 10.27 9.70
C SER A 98 -6.96 11.45 10.02
N SER A 99 -5.85 11.59 9.29
CA SER A 99 -4.87 12.67 9.47
C SER A 99 -5.26 13.95 8.72
N VAL A 100 -4.98 15.11 9.33
CA VAL A 100 -5.12 16.45 8.74
C VAL A 100 -4.27 16.63 7.47
N LEU A 101 -3.19 15.86 7.37
CA LEU A 101 -2.30 15.83 6.22
C LEU A 101 -2.80 14.79 5.20
N GLN A 102 -2.70 15.15 3.91
CA GLN A 102 -3.01 14.27 2.78
C GLN A 102 -2.31 12.92 2.98
N SER A 103 -3.09 11.91 3.36
CA SER A 103 -2.58 10.56 3.57
C SER A 103 -2.67 9.82 2.26
N THR A 104 -1.63 9.05 1.95
CA THR A 104 -1.58 8.30 0.70
C THR A 104 -1.27 6.84 1.01
N TYR A 105 -2.06 5.97 0.39
CA TYR A 105 -1.89 4.54 0.42
C TYR A 105 -1.38 4.08 -0.94
N ARG A 106 -0.42 3.18 -0.97
CA ARG A 106 -0.09 2.41 -2.17
C ARG A 106 -0.58 0.99 -1.94
N VAL A 107 -1.51 0.53 -2.75
CA VAL A 107 -2.09 -0.80 -2.67
C VAL A 107 -1.51 -1.64 -3.79
N GLN A 108 -0.85 -2.73 -3.41
CA GLN A 108 -0.34 -3.74 -4.32
C GLN A 108 -1.05 -5.06 -4.05
N ILE A 109 -1.58 -5.67 -5.10
CA ILE A 109 -2.23 -6.98 -5.03
C ILE A 109 -1.53 -7.91 -5.99
N TYR A 110 -1.15 -9.06 -5.46
CA TYR A 110 -0.54 -10.15 -6.18
C TYR A 110 -1.52 -11.30 -6.26
N THR A 111 -1.49 -12.02 -7.37
CA THR A 111 -2.29 -13.21 -7.61
C THR A 111 -1.38 -14.40 -7.88
N LEU A 112 -1.92 -15.61 -7.67
CA LEU A 112 -1.26 -16.81 -8.15
C LEU A 112 -1.04 -16.70 -9.67
N GLU A 113 0.13 -17.12 -10.15
CA GLU A 113 0.37 -17.19 -11.60
C GLU A 113 -0.72 -18.05 -12.24
N PRO A 114 -1.32 -17.61 -13.35
CA PRO A 114 -2.26 -18.46 -14.06
C PRO A 114 -1.52 -19.70 -14.56
N GLU A 115 -2.04 -20.89 -14.24
CA GLU A 115 -1.55 -22.13 -14.83
C GLU A 115 -1.65 -22.01 -16.37
N VAL A 116 -0.50 -22.08 -17.05
CA VAL A 116 -0.38 -21.97 -18.52
C VAL A 116 -0.66 -23.30 -19.18
#